data_AF-A0A958GCG3-F1
#
_entry.id   AF-A0A958GCG3-F1
#
_cell.length_a   1.000
_cell.length_b   1.000
_cell.length_c   1.000
_cell.angle_alpha   90.00
_cell.angle_beta   90.00
_cell.angle_gamma   90.00
#
_symmetry.space_group_name_H-M   'P 1'
#
loop_
_entity.id
_entity.type
_entity.pdbx_description
1 polymer ?
#
loop_
_entity_poly.entity_id
_entity_poly.type
_entity_poly.pdbx_seq_one_letter_code
_entity_poly.pdbx_strand_id
1 'polypeptide(L)'
;MDIDSNSSQSLQADIELIADYILKKKLSEPALFLLEAHRPVLNFLGEILTVLMPSLSVFLPIEKFYAFRRILGSQKGISELILKLETPGGS
;
A
#
# COMPACT_ATOMS: atom_id res chain seq x y z
N MET A 1 27.93 1.76 -7.96
CA MET A 1 26.83 0.99 -8.57
C MET A 1 25.70 1.02 -7.58
N ASP A 2 24.73 1.87 -7.88
CA ASP A 2 23.67 2.36 -7.00
C ASP A 2 22.62 1.26 -6.73
N ILE A 3 22.81 0.52 -5.63
CA ILE A 3 21.88 -0.55 -5.21
C ILE A 3 20.57 0.05 -4.63
N ASP A 4 20.60 1.30 -4.15
CA ASP A 4 19.45 1.97 -3.53
C ASP A 4 18.43 2.54 -4.53
N SER A 5 18.82 2.75 -5.79
CA SER A 5 17.93 3.32 -6.81
C SER A 5 16.85 2.33 -7.29
N ASN A 6 17.17 1.05 -7.36
CA ASN A 6 16.26 0.01 -7.88
C ASN A 6 15.10 -0.30 -6.89
N SER A 7 15.40 -0.27 -5.59
CA SER A 7 14.42 -0.47 -4.51
C SER A 7 13.43 0.69 -4.40
N SER A 8 13.90 1.92 -4.65
CA SER A 8 13.07 3.13 -4.60
C SER A 8 12.13 3.24 -5.81
N GLN A 9 12.59 2.88 -7.01
CA GLN A 9 11.76 2.87 -8.23
C GLN A 9 10.64 1.83 -8.18
N SER A 10 10.92 0.64 -7.62
CA SER A 10 9.89 -0.42 -7.47
C SER A 10 8.83 -0.07 -6.41
N LEU A 11 9.22 0.57 -5.31
CA LEU A 11 8.27 1.03 -4.29
C LEU A 11 7.32 2.11 -4.85
N GLN A 12 7.85 3.04 -5.64
CA GLN A 12 7.02 4.08 -6.26
C GLN A 12 5.94 3.46 -7.17
N ALA A 13 6.34 2.51 -8.03
CA ALA A 13 5.42 1.81 -8.92
C ALA A 13 4.33 1.03 -8.16
N ASP A 14 4.69 0.40 -7.04
CA ASP A 14 3.72 -0.26 -6.17
C ASP A 14 2.71 0.74 -5.58
N ILE A 15 3.17 1.90 -5.12
CA ILE A 15 2.30 2.96 -4.58
C ILE A 15 1.33 3.44 -5.65
N GLU A 16 1.78 3.66 -6.88
CA GLU A 16 0.88 4.08 -7.97
C GLU A 16 -0.18 3.01 -8.25
N LEU A 17 0.26 1.76 -8.39
CA LEU A 17 -0.61 0.63 -8.69
C LEU A 17 -1.68 0.41 -7.62
N ILE A 18 -1.34 0.59 -6.35
CA ILE A 18 -2.27 0.46 -5.23
C ILE A 18 -3.17 1.68 -5.09
N ALA A 19 -2.63 2.90 -5.19
CA ALA A 19 -3.42 4.13 -5.14
C ALA A 19 -4.48 4.12 -6.25
N ASP A 20 -4.08 3.79 -7.48
CA ASP A 20 -4.98 3.64 -8.62
C ASP A 20 -6.10 2.63 -8.34
N TYR A 21 -5.73 1.49 -7.75
CA TYR A 21 -6.71 0.45 -7.45
C TYR A 21 -7.74 0.91 -6.42
N ILE A 22 -7.27 1.50 -5.33
CA ILE A 22 -8.11 2.02 -4.25
C ILE A 22 -9.04 3.12 -4.77
N LEU A 23 -8.50 4.07 -5.56
CA LEU A 23 -9.27 5.15 -6.17
C LEU A 23 -10.32 4.63 -7.15
N LYS A 24 -9.94 3.74 -8.08
CA LYS A 24 -10.86 3.12 -9.05
C LYS A 24 -11.98 2.32 -8.38
N LYS A 25 -11.71 1.72 -7.22
CA LYS A 25 -12.68 0.96 -6.43
C LYS A 25 -13.47 1.82 -5.43
N LYS A 26 -13.19 3.13 -5.35
CA LYS A 26 -13.78 4.06 -4.36
C LYS A 26 -13.58 3.58 -2.92
N LEU A 27 -12.40 3.02 -2.64
CA LEU A 27 -12.02 2.48 -1.33
C LEU A 27 -11.10 3.45 -0.56
N SER A 28 -10.98 4.70 -0.97
CA SER A 28 -10.05 5.66 -0.36
C SER A 28 -10.32 5.87 1.13
N GLU A 29 -11.57 6.12 1.52
CA GLU A 29 -11.97 6.30 2.92
C GLU A 29 -11.64 5.09 3.82
N PRO A 30 -12.07 3.85 3.50
CA PRO A 30 -11.68 2.70 4.33
C PRO A 30 -10.19 2.39 4.27
N ALA A 31 -9.50 2.69 3.15
CA ALA A 31 -8.06 2.51 3.06
C ALA A 31 -7.29 3.51 3.94
N LEU A 32 -7.66 4.79 3.92
CA LEU A 32 -7.08 5.83 4.77
C LEU A 32 -7.32 5.51 6.25
N PHE A 33 -8.55 5.12 6.62
CA PHE A 33 -8.86 4.68 7.97
C PHE A 33 -7.94 3.53 8.42
N LEU A 34 -7.74 2.52 7.58
CA LEU A 34 -6.82 1.42 7.88
C LEU A 34 -5.36 1.88 7.96
N LEU A 35 -4.89 2.70 7.03
CA LEU A 35 -3.50 3.17 6.99
C LEU A 35 -3.17 4.10 8.18
N GLU A 36 -4.09 4.96 8.58
CA GLU A 36 -3.94 5.89 9.70
C GLU A 36 -4.10 5.22 11.06
N ALA A 37 -5.14 4.38 11.24
CA ALA A 37 -5.40 3.68 12.50
C ALA A 37 -4.25 2.76 12.90
N HIS A 38 -3.46 2.31 11.92
CA HIS A 38 -2.40 1.35 12.14
C HIS A 38 -1.01 1.95 12.21
N ARG A 39 -0.80 3.28 12.17
CA ARG A 39 0.53 3.92 12.39
C ARG A 39 1.35 3.31 13.56
N PRO A 40 0.76 2.96 14.73
CA PRO A 40 1.50 2.27 15.80
C PRO A 40 1.59 0.73 15.64
N VAL A 41 0.80 0.11 14.77
CA VAL A 41 0.64 -1.36 14.60
C VAL A 41 1.37 -1.89 13.36
N LEU A 42 1.98 -1.03 12.55
CA LEU A 42 2.65 -1.38 11.27
C LEU A 42 3.66 -2.53 11.37
N ASN A 43 4.34 -2.69 12.51
CA ASN A 43 5.27 -3.80 12.72
C ASN A 43 4.59 -5.19 12.74
N PHE A 44 3.28 -5.27 13.01
CA PHE A 44 2.50 -6.51 13.10
C PHE A 44 1.66 -6.79 11.84
N LEU A 45 1.45 -5.80 10.97
CA LEU A 45 0.56 -5.95 9.82
C LEU A 45 1.10 -6.87 8.74
N GLY A 46 2.42 -6.99 8.58
CA GLY A 46 3.02 -7.92 7.62
C GLY A 46 2.60 -9.38 7.85
N GLU A 47 2.41 -9.77 9.13
CA GLU A 47 1.95 -11.11 9.53
C GLU A 47 0.42 -11.23 9.44
N ILE A 48 -0.31 -10.21 9.92
CA ILE A 48 -1.79 -10.19 9.87
C ILE A 48 -2.30 -10.25 8.42
N LEU A 49 -1.67 -9.54 7.49
CA LEU A 49 -2.06 -9.56 6.08
C LEU A 49 -1.81 -10.91 5.43
N THR A 50 -0.78 -11.63 5.87
CA THR A 50 -0.50 -12.99 5.37
C THR A 50 -1.60 -13.94 5.81
N VAL A 51 -2.12 -13.78 7.04
CA VAL A 51 -3.27 -14.54 7.55
C VAL A 51 -4.57 -14.15 6.85
N LEU A 52 -4.77 -12.86 6.55
CA LEU A 52 -5.95 -12.34 5.85
C LEU A 52 -5.89 -12.51 4.32
N MET A 53 -4.75 -12.94 3.78
CA MET A 53 -4.51 -13.09 2.33
C MET A 53 -5.59 -13.91 1.61
N PRO A 54 -6.08 -15.05 2.13
CA PRO A 54 -7.12 -15.83 1.44
C PRO A 54 -8.42 -15.02 1.28
N SER A 55 -8.83 -14.30 2.33
CA SER A 55 -10.04 -13.47 2.33
C SER A 55 -9.87 -12.23 1.45
N LEU A 56 -8.68 -11.61 1.47
CA LEU A 56 -8.36 -10.44 0.66
C LEU A 56 -8.18 -10.80 -0.81
N SER A 57 -7.77 -12.01 -1.15
CA SER A 57 -7.53 -12.44 -2.54
C SER A 57 -8.77 -12.37 -3.44
N VAL A 58 -9.97 -12.47 -2.85
CA VAL A 58 -11.26 -12.28 -3.54
C VAL A 58 -11.45 -10.84 -4.00
N PHE A 59 -10.91 -9.89 -3.24
CA PHE A 59 -11.05 -8.45 -3.48
C PHE A 59 -9.77 -7.79 -3.99
N LEU A 60 -8.62 -8.46 -3.91
CA LEU A 60 -7.31 -7.92 -4.21
C LEU A 60 -6.51 -8.99 -4.98
N PRO A 61 -6.25 -8.77 -6.29
CA PRO A 61 -5.38 -9.65 -7.07
C PRO A 61 -4.03 -9.86 -6.38
N ILE A 62 -3.45 -11.05 -6.55
CA ILE A 62 -2.23 -11.47 -5.86
C ILE A 62 -1.05 -10.49 -6.07
N GLU A 63 -0.93 -9.91 -7.26
CA GLU A 63 0.10 -8.90 -7.58
C GLU A 63 -0.07 -7.65 -6.71
N LYS A 64 -1.31 -7.19 -6.52
CA LYS A 64 -1.65 -6.04 -5.68
C LYS A 64 -1.46 -6.37 -4.21
N PHE A 65 -1.70 -7.62 -3.80
CA PHE A 65 -1.39 -8.05 -2.44
C PHE A 65 0.10 -7.91 -2.11
N TYR A 66 0.98 -8.39 -2.98
CA TYR A 66 2.43 -8.27 -2.75
C TYR A 66 2.92 -6.83 -2.82
N ALA A 67 2.40 -6.02 -3.75
CA ALA A 67 2.68 -4.59 -3.79
C ALA A 67 2.25 -3.90 -2.49
N PHE A 68 1.02 -4.17 -2.01
CA PHE A 68 0.52 -3.61 -0.76
C PHE A 68 1.35 -4.05 0.45
N ARG A 69 1.75 -5.33 0.52
CA ARG A 69 2.64 -5.85 1.57
C ARG A 69 4.00 -5.15 1.56
N ARG A 70 4.59 -4.86 0.40
CA ARG A 70 5.85 -4.12 0.28
C ARG A 70 5.71 -2.68 0.75
N ILE A 71 4.61 -2.01 0.39
CA ILE A 71 4.31 -0.66 0.87
C ILE A 71 4.20 -0.64 2.39
N LEU A 72 3.45 -1.57 2.98
CA LEU A 72 3.25 -1.65 4.43
C LEU A 72 4.52 -2.04 5.21
N GLY A 73 5.50 -2.65 4.55
CA GLY A 73 6.84 -2.87 5.12
C GLY A 73 7.71 -1.60 5.19
N SER A 74 7.24 -0.47 4.65
CA SER A 74 7.99 0.78 4.57
C SER A 74 7.18 1.96 5.09
N GLN A 75 7.64 2.57 6.19
CA GLN A 75 7.08 3.84 6.74
C GLN A 75 6.97 4.92 5.65
N LYS A 76 7.97 5.00 4.76
CA LYS A 76 7.98 5.92 3.62
C LYS A 76 6.86 5.59 2.63
N GLY A 77 6.73 4.31 2.27
CA GLY A 77 5.70 3.88 1.31
C GLY A 77 4.27 4.13 1.81
N ILE A 78 4.03 3.93 3.10
CA ILE A 78 2.74 4.23 3.73
C ILE A 78 2.42 5.71 3.68
N SER A 79 3.40 6.55 4.05
CA SER A 79 3.22 8.01 4.05
C SER A 79 2.94 8.54 2.64
N GLU A 80 3.65 8.03 1.64
CA GLU A 80 3.43 8.39 0.23
C GLU A 80 2.08 7.87 -0.30
N LEU A 81 1.67 6.66 0.10
CA LEU A 81 0.37 6.12 -0.27
C LEU A 81 -0.78 6.94 0.34
N ILE A 82 -0.69 7.30 1.62
CA ILE A 82 -1.68 8.17 2.29
C ILE A 82 -1.78 9.50 1.54
N LEU A 83 -0.66 10.17 1.28
CA LEU A 83 -0.64 11.46 0.60
C LEU A 83 -1.28 11.40 -0.79
N LYS A 84 -1.06 10.30 -1.52
CA LYS A 84 -1.66 10.07 -2.85
C LYS A 84 -3.16 9.78 -2.77
N LEU A 85 -3.64 9.15 -1.70
CA LEU A 85 -5.07 8.90 -1.47
C LEU A 85 -5.82 10.15 -0.99
N GLU A 86 -5.19 10.99 -0.17
CA GLU A 86 -5.72 12.28 0.30
C GLU A 86 -5.77 13.34 -0.80
N THR A 87 -4.82 13.29 -1.74
CA THR A 87 -4.71 14.24 -2.85
C THR A 87 -4.91 13.55 -4.20
N PRO A 88 -6.13 13.09 -4.55
CA PRO A 88 -6.38 12.28 -5.74
C PRO A 88 -6.26 13.02 -7.10
N GLY A 89 -5.38 14.01 -7.22
CA GLY A 89 -5.21 14.84 -8.43
C GLY A 89 -3.85 15.53 -8.59
N GLY A 90 -2.78 15.00 -7.99
CA GLY A 90 -1.42 15.53 -8.14
C GLY A 90 -0.61 14.85 -9.25
N SER A 91 -0.77 15.36 -10.48
CA SER A 91 -0.13 15.00 -11.79
C SER A 91 -0.94 14.07 -12.69
#